data_AF-A0A943S9J0-F1
#
_entry.id   AF-A0A943S9J0-F1
#
_cell.length_a   1.000
_cell.length_b   1.000
_cell.length_c   1.000
_cell.angle_alpha   90.00
_cell.angle_beta   90.00
_cell.angle_gamma   90.00
#
_symmetry.space_group_name_H-M   'P 1'
#
loop_
_entity.id
_entity.type
_entity.pdbx_description
1 polymer ?
#
loop_
_entity_poly.entity_id
_entity_poly.type
_entity_poly.pdbx_seq_one_letter_code
_entity_poly.pdbx_strand_id
1 'polypeptide(L)'
;MGWTERIRVLKSYREIKEYLENENCFHDYRIGNVHYVGNIADVTIEEVIPGAKIQDSTGLVWDFHFKGVTSFEMSVDVVMGFWILEVECGERSNEISFNLDSGVLSIAAEQIEFGIPAS
;
A
#
# COMPACT_ATOMS: atom_id res chain seq x y z
N MET A 1 -19.80 -6.19 8.00
CA MET A 1 -18.55 -5.64 7.46
C MET A 1 -17.91 -6.75 6.66
N GLY A 2 -18.09 -6.72 5.34
CA GLY A 2 -17.50 -7.71 4.43
C GLY A 2 -16.07 -7.30 4.12
N TRP A 3 -15.19 -8.28 3.98
CA TRP A 3 -13.87 -8.07 3.40
C TRP A 3 -14.04 -7.49 1.99
N THR A 4 -13.23 -6.49 1.62
CA THR A 4 -13.25 -5.95 0.25
C THR A 4 -12.84 -7.06 -0.71
N GLU A 5 -13.74 -7.44 -1.63
CA GLU A 5 -13.48 -8.49 -2.59
C GLU A 5 -12.35 -8.08 -3.55
N ARG A 6 -11.54 -9.04 -4.02
CA ARG A 6 -10.46 -8.80 -4.97
C ARG A 6 -10.91 -9.24 -6.35
N ILE A 7 -10.96 -8.30 -7.31
CA ILE A 7 -11.23 -8.64 -8.71
C ILE A 7 -9.99 -9.17 -9.41
N ARG A 8 -8.80 -8.79 -8.95
CA ARG A 8 -7.54 -9.14 -9.58
C ARG A 8 -6.40 -9.07 -8.58
N VAL A 9 -5.41 -9.95 -8.77
CA VAL A 9 -4.13 -9.91 -8.05
C VAL A 9 -3.01 -9.83 -9.07
N LEU A 10 -2.21 -8.78 -9.01
CA LEU A 10 -0.99 -8.63 -9.81
C LEU A 10 0.17 -9.30 -9.08
N LYS A 11 1.03 -10.00 -9.82
CA LYS A 11 2.23 -10.67 -9.27
C LYS A 11 3.53 -10.27 -9.96
N SER A 12 3.42 -9.53 -11.06
CA SER A 12 4.58 -9.01 -11.78
C SER A 12 4.89 -7.61 -11.28
N TYR A 13 6.13 -7.37 -10.87
CA TYR A 13 6.58 -6.04 -10.47
C TYR A 13 6.35 -4.97 -11.55
N ARG A 14 6.50 -5.35 -12.83
CA ARG A 14 6.21 -4.45 -13.96
C ARG A 14 4.72 -4.09 -14.03
N GLU A 15 3.83 -5.07 -13.90
CA GLU A 15 2.39 -4.82 -13.91
C GLU A 15 1.94 -4.00 -12.71
N ILE A 16 2.55 -4.24 -11.54
CA ILE A 16 2.32 -3.46 -10.33
C ILE A 16 2.71 -2.01 -10.58
N LYS A 17 3.92 -1.76 -11.10
CA LYS A 17 4.38 -0.42 -11.46
C LYS A 17 3.43 0.30 -12.41
N GLU A 18 3.06 -0.36 -13.51
CA GLU A 18 2.11 0.19 -14.49
C GLU A 18 0.76 0.51 -13.85
N TYR A 19 0.28 -0.31 -12.91
CA TYR A 19 -0.95 -0.02 -12.18
C TYR A 19 -0.80 1.20 -11.28
N LEU A 20 0.29 1.30 -10.50
CA LEU A 20 0.56 2.44 -9.62
C LEU A 20 0.51 3.77 -10.40
N GLU A 21 1.20 3.83 -11.54
CA GLU A 21 1.23 5.02 -12.40
C GLU A 21 -0.17 5.37 -12.93
N ASN A 22 -0.99 4.37 -13.28
CA ASN A 22 -2.36 4.59 -13.75
C ASN A 22 -3.33 5.02 -12.63
N GLU A 23 -3.09 4.61 -11.39
CA GLU A 23 -3.86 5.01 -10.21
C GLU A 23 -3.31 6.29 -9.57
N ASN A 24 -2.60 7.11 -10.35
CA ASN A 24 -1.99 8.36 -9.91
C ASN A 24 -1.17 8.19 -8.62
N CYS A 25 -0.39 7.10 -8.56
CA CYS A 25 0.50 6.76 -7.44
C CYS A 25 -0.17 6.80 -6.05
N PHE A 26 -1.49 6.60 -5.97
CA PHE A 26 -2.28 6.69 -4.73
C PHE A 26 -2.12 8.03 -3.97
N HIS A 27 -1.88 9.14 -4.68
CA HIS A 27 -1.95 10.48 -4.09
C HIS A 27 -3.27 10.68 -3.34
N ASP A 28 -3.22 11.23 -2.12
CA ASP A 28 -4.37 11.51 -1.22
C ASP A 28 -5.05 10.28 -0.58
N TYR A 29 -4.51 9.07 -0.78
CA TYR A 29 -4.94 7.87 -0.07
C TYR A 29 -4.23 7.76 1.28
N ARG A 30 -4.64 6.80 2.11
CA ARG A 30 -3.96 6.51 3.37
C ARG A 30 -3.50 5.05 3.47
N ILE A 31 -2.44 4.82 4.23
CA ILE A 31 -2.13 3.48 4.71
C ILE A 31 -3.17 3.09 5.78
N GLY A 32 -3.89 2.00 5.53
CA GLY A 32 -4.87 1.44 6.46
C GLY A 32 -4.25 0.56 7.53
N ASN A 33 -3.29 -0.28 7.12
CA ASN A 33 -2.61 -1.23 7.96
C ASN A 33 -1.18 -1.46 7.47
N VAL A 34 -0.26 -1.67 8.42
CA VAL A 34 1.08 -2.20 8.16
C VAL A 34 1.27 -3.36 9.12
N HIS A 35 1.46 -4.55 8.57
CA HIS A 35 1.77 -5.76 9.30
C HIS A 35 3.13 -6.26 8.84
N TYR A 36 4.03 -6.54 9.78
CA TYR A 36 5.34 -7.11 9.47
C TYR A 36 5.69 -8.17 10.50
N VAL A 37 5.90 -9.41 10.03
CA VAL A 37 6.28 -10.54 10.88
C VAL A 37 7.28 -11.42 10.12
N GLY A 38 8.53 -11.40 10.58
CA GLY A 38 9.59 -12.24 10.03
C GLY A 38 9.91 -11.88 8.57
N ASN A 39 9.55 -12.76 7.64
CA ASN A 39 9.81 -12.60 6.21
C ASN A 39 8.55 -12.24 5.40
N ILE A 40 7.47 -11.84 6.06
CA ILE A 40 6.21 -11.43 5.43
C ILE A 40 5.87 -10.02 5.89
N ALA A 41 5.39 -9.20 4.96
CA ALA A 41 4.76 -7.93 5.27
C ALA A 41 3.45 -7.79 4.49
N ASP A 42 2.46 -7.16 5.11
CA ASP A 42 1.19 -6.82 4.48
C ASP A 42 0.92 -5.33 4.68
N VAL A 43 0.58 -4.63 3.60
CA VAL A 43 0.25 -3.20 3.64
C VAL A 43 -1.07 -2.99 2.94
N THR A 44 -2.01 -2.29 3.58
CA THR A 44 -3.26 -1.89 2.90
C THR A 44 -3.26 -0.41 2.58
N ILE A 45 -3.77 -0.07 1.40
CA ILE A 45 -4.07 1.31 1.00
C ILE A 45 -5.58 1.47 1.01
N GLU A 46 -6.07 2.53 1.63
CA GLU A 46 -7.49 2.82 1.74
C GLU A 46 -7.84 4.15 1.08
N GLU A 47 -8.87 4.13 0.26
CA GLU A 47 -9.51 5.34 -0.24
C GLU A 47 -10.22 6.07 0.89
N VAL A 48 -10.02 7.39 0.97
CA VAL A 48 -10.74 8.23 1.93
C VAL A 48 -11.74 9.10 1.21
N ILE A 49 -13.03 8.93 1.56
CA ILE A 49 -14.12 9.73 1.00
C ILE A 49 -14.19 11.07 1.78
N PRO A 50 -13.95 12.23 1.12
CA PRO A 50 -13.96 13.52 1.79
C PRO A 50 -15.29 13.80 2.51
N GLY A 51 -15.23 14.24 3.75
CA GLY A 51 -16.41 14.60 4.55
C GLY A 51 -17.15 13.43 5.21
N ALA A 52 -16.79 12.18 4.91
CA ALA A 52 -17.22 11.03 5.68
C ALA A 52 -16.35 10.88 6.94
N LYS A 53 -16.93 10.40 8.05
CA LYS A 53 -16.10 9.95 9.18
C LYS A 53 -15.34 8.69 8.74
N ILE A 54 -14.10 8.52 9.18
CA ILE A 54 -13.25 7.38 8.80
C ILE A 54 -13.93 6.02 9.03
N GLN A 55 -14.69 5.90 10.12
CA GLN A 55 -15.48 4.70 10.45
C GLN A 55 -16.66 4.42 9.50
N ASP A 56 -17.08 5.44 8.74
CA ASP A 56 -18.21 5.43 7.81
C ASP A 56 -17.74 5.53 6.34
N SER A 57 -16.43 5.75 6.10
CA SER A 57 -15.82 5.68 4.78
C SER A 57 -15.39 4.24 4.49
N THR A 58 -16.31 3.41 4.01
CA THR A 58 -15.94 2.16 3.33
C THR A 58 -15.47 2.49 1.93
N GLY A 59 -14.29 3.09 1.83
CA GLY A 59 -13.59 3.28 0.57
C GLY A 59 -13.06 1.96 0.02
N LEU A 60 -12.59 1.97 -1.23
CA LEU A 60 -11.88 0.84 -1.79
C LEU A 60 -10.59 0.57 -0.98
N VAL A 61 -10.24 -0.71 -0.83
CA VAL A 61 -9.05 -1.14 -0.08
C VAL A 61 -8.20 -2.02 -0.97
N TRP A 62 -6.99 -1.57 -1.29
CA TRP A 62 -5.95 -2.35 -1.96
C TRP A 62 -5.08 -3.03 -0.89
N ASP A 63 -4.47 -4.15 -1.24
CA ASP A 63 -3.47 -4.79 -0.40
C ASP A 63 -2.21 -5.15 -1.16
N PHE A 64 -1.08 -5.00 -0.49
CA PHE A 64 0.19 -5.59 -0.86
C PHE A 64 0.50 -6.73 0.10
N HIS A 65 0.89 -7.87 -0.47
CA HIS A 65 1.44 -9.00 0.25
C HIS A 65 2.88 -9.23 -0.20
N PHE A 66 3.83 -8.93 0.68
CA PHE A 66 5.26 -9.10 0.46
C PHE A 66 5.71 -10.42 1.07
N LYS A 67 6.32 -11.29 0.28
CA LYS A 67 6.82 -12.61 0.72
C LYS A 67 8.32 -12.71 0.47
N GLY A 68 9.04 -13.22 1.46
CA GLY A 68 10.50 -13.22 1.43
C GLY A 68 11.03 -11.80 1.53
N VAL A 69 10.55 -11.03 2.52
CA VAL A 69 11.00 -9.66 2.78
C VAL A 69 12.52 -9.66 3.02
N THR A 70 13.24 -8.89 2.21
CA THR A 70 14.70 -8.74 2.25
C THR A 70 15.12 -7.42 2.87
N SER A 71 14.24 -6.41 2.81
CA SER A 71 14.41 -5.12 3.47
C SER A 71 13.05 -4.59 3.93
N PHE A 72 13.02 -4.05 5.15
CA PHE A 72 11.86 -3.35 5.68
C PHE A 72 12.37 -2.10 6.39
N GLU A 73 11.99 -0.93 5.88
CA GLU A 73 12.32 0.36 6.45
C GLU A 73 11.02 1.11 6.75
N MET A 74 10.89 1.59 7.98
CA MET A 74 9.76 2.42 8.37
C MET A 74 10.25 3.51 9.32
N SER A 75 10.05 4.75 8.92
CA SER A 75 10.36 5.93 9.72
C SER A 75 9.20 6.91 9.55
N VAL A 76 8.36 7.01 10.58
CA VAL A 76 7.12 7.80 10.53
C VAL A 76 7.00 8.64 11.80
N ASP A 77 6.72 9.93 11.63
CA ASP A 77 6.39 10.84 12.71
C ASP A 77 4.89 10.72 13.04
N VAL A 78 4.58 10.05 14.14
CA VAL A 78 3.22 9.60 14.45
C VAL A 78 2.45 10.67 15.22
N VAL A 79 1.91 11.66 14.51
CA VAL A 79 1.00 12.66 15.08
C VAL A 79 -0.38 12.64 14.40
N MET A 80 -0.47 12.17 13.14
CA MET A 80 -1.68 12.15 12.30
C MET A 80 -1.69 10.92 11.37
N GLY A 81 -2.78 10.72 10.62
CA GLY A 81 -2.96 9.60 9.68
C GLY A 81 -1.82 9.44 8.68
N PHE A 82 -1.58 8.19 8.23
CA PHE A 82 -0.51 7.82 7.31
C PHE A 82 -0.92 8.17 5.88
N TRP A 83 -0.98 9.47 5.60
CA TRP A 83 -1.34 10.00 4.29
C TRP A 83 -0.23 9.75 3.29
N ILE A 84 -0.62 9.24 2.12
CA ILE A 84 0.28 8.89 1.03
C ILE A 84 0.51 10.15 0.21
N LEU A 85 1.77 10.61 0.23
CA LEU A 85 2.25 11.53 -0.77
C LEU A 85 2.38 10.82 -2.10
N GLU A 86 2.99 9.64 -2.15
CA GLU A 86 3.19 8.90 -3.40
C GLU A 86 3.59 7.45 -3.09
N VAL A 87 3.08 6.50 -3.88
CA VAL A 87 3.59 5.12 -3.92
C VAL A 87 4.40 4.93 -5.19
N GLU A 88 5.67 4.56 -5.01
CA GLU A 88 6.62 4.39 -6.10
C GLU A 88 7.38 3.05 -6.01
N CYS A 89 7.98 2.68 -7.12
CA CYS A 89 8.98 1.62 -7.15
C CYS A 89 10.30 2.13 -6.58
N GLY A 90 10.83 1.47 -5.55
CA GLY A 90 12.08 1.85 -4.92
C GLY A 90 13.33 1.55 -5.76
N GLU A 91 14.50 1.91 -5.23
CA GLU A 91 15.80 1.73 -5.88
C GLU A 91 16.25 0.26 -5.87
N ARG A 92 15.78 -0.54 -4.90
CA ARG A 92 16.10 -1.96 -4.78
C ARG A 92 15.20 -2.79 -5.72
N SER A 93 15.68 -3.98 -6.05
CA SER A 93 14.88 -4.92 -6.84
C SER A 93 13.64 -5.34 -6.04
N ASN A 94 12.47 -5.25 -6.67
CA ASN A 94 11.17 -5.58 -6.06
C ASN A 94 10.93 -4.80 -4.76
N GLU A 95 11.06 -3.48 -4.82
CA GLU A 95 10.83 -2.58 -3.70
C GLU A 95 9.64 -1.67 -3.98
N ILE A 96 8.75 -1.55 -2.99
CA ILE A 96 7.67 -0.56 -3.02
C ILE A 96 7.93 0.42 -1.89
N SER A 97 8.01 1.70 -2.24
CA SER A 97 8.15 2.81 -1.32
C SER A 97 6.85 3.57 -1.25
N PHE A 98 6.33 3.71 -0.04
CA PHE A 98 5.20 4.54 0.32
C PHE A 98 5.78 5.80 0.97
N ASN A 99 5.88 6.86 0.17
CA ASN A 99 6.25 8.18 0.66
C ASN A 99 5.01 8.78 1.33
N LEU A 100 5.15 9.13 2.61
CA LEU A 100 4.06 9.62 3.44
C LEU A 100 4.31 11.09 3.80
N ASP A 101 3.24 11.84 4.07
CA ASP A 101 3.34 13.21 4.59
C ASP A 101 4.19 13.29 5.88
N SER A 102 4.20 12.19 6.64
CA SER A 102 4.85 12.07 7.94
C SER A 102 6.09 11.18 7.92
N GLY A 103 6.58 10.74 6.75
CA GLY A 103 7.77 9.92 6.68
C GLY A 103 7.76 8.94 5.51
N VAL A 104 8.28 7.73 5.74
CA VAL A 104 8.42 6.72 4.68
C VAL A 104 8.21 5.31 5.24
N LEU A 105 7.59 4.47 4.41
CA LEU A 105 7.58 3.02 4.54
C LEU A 105 8.14 2.45 3.24
N SER A 106 9.19 1.64 3.29
CA SER A 106 9.77 1.00 2.11
C SER A 106 10.02 -0.47 2.37
N ILE A 107 9.56 -1.32 1.45
CA ILE A 107 9.60 -2.78 1.59
C ILE A 107 10.13 -3.39 0.31
N ALA A 108 11.24 -4.13 0.43
CA ALA A 108 11.77 -4.96 -0.65
C ALA A 108 11.54 -6.44 -0.32
N ALA A 109 11.13 -7.23 -1.31
CA ALA A 109 10.82 -8.65 -1.12
C ALA A 109 11.09 -9.50 -2.36
N GLU A 110 11.27 -10.80 -2.17
CA GLU A 110 11.42 -11.74 -3.29
C GLU A 110 10.17 -11.78 -4.18
N GLN A 111 8.99 -11.69 -3.57
CA GLN A 111 7.71 -11.71 -4.27
C GLN A 111 6.77 -10.65 -3.69
N ILE A 112 6.02 -10.01 -4.58
CA ILE A 112 4.99 -9.04 -4.25
C ILE A 112 3.70 -9.47 -4.95
N GLU A 113 2.63 -9.59 -4.19
CA GLU A 113 1.27 -9.72 -4.72
C GLU A 113 0.52 -8.43 -4.39
N PHE A 114 -0.19 -7.87 -5.37
CA PHE A 114 -0.96 -6.65 -5.20
C PHE A 114 -2.43 -6.91 -5.54
N GLY A 115 -3.30 -6.85 -4.54
CA GLY A 115 -4.74 -7.07 -4.66
C GLY A 115 -5.48 -5.79 -5.01
N ILE A 116 -6.21 -5.84 -6.12
CA ILE A 116 -7.07 -4.75 -6.62
C ILE A 116 -8.51 -5.02 -6.15
N PRO A 117 -9.18 -4.05 -5.50
CA PRO A 117 -10.54 -4.19 -4.99
C PRO A 117 -11.59 -4.22 -6.11
N ALA A 118 -12.69 -4.93 -5.87
CA ALA A 118 -13.91 -4.82 -6.64
C ALA A 118 -14.55 -3.44 -6.38
N SER A 119 -14.89 -2.72 -7.45
CA SER A 119 -15.65 -1.46 -7.40
C SER A 119 -17.15 -1.66 -7.20
#